data_AF-A0A849UCJ5-F1
#
_entry.id   AF-A0A849UCJ5-F1
#
_cell.length_a   1.000
_cell.length_b   1.000
_cell.length_c   1.000
_cell.angle_alpha   90.00
_cell.angle_beta   90.00
_cell.angle_gamma   90.00
#
_symmetry.space_group_name_H-M   'P 1'
#
loop_
_entity.id
_entity.type
_entity.pdbx_description
1 polymer ?
#
loop_
_entity_poly.entity_id
_entity_poly.type
_entity_poly.pdbx_seq_one_letter_code
_entity_poly.pdbx_strand_id
1 'polypeptide(L)'
;MIKETFIIGATEETHKTHRKAALYAILGDLLFIVLPLVVISIVDVSVGRSLFAIIESPELSFGSAVLFGQTIIKVVSGFAHTKPSGAEQPVFIIALIIVFGLVPSLVVLALLLSISPIPHELQLAQACIFALGIFTFLLFGVNGHALSLRFGGKQLDRHNDLPSSK
;
A
#
# COMPACT_ATOMS: atom_id res chain seq x y z
N MET A 1 6.53 -41.02 -10.08
CA MET A 1 7.59 -40.04 -10.43
C MET A 1 7.09 -38.91 -11.34
N ILE A 2 6.41 -39.17 -12.46
CA ILE A 2 5.95 -38.12 -13.41
C ILE A 2 4.87 -37.18 -12.82
N LYS A 3 4.00 -37.70 -11.94
CA LYS A 3 2.91 -36.93 -11.33
C LYS A 3 3.41 -35.85 -10.35
N GLU A 4 4.52 -36.08 -9.66
CA GLU A 4 5.08 -35.09 -8.72
C GLU A 4 5.75 -33.91 -9.44
N THR A 5 6.47 -34.17 -10.54
CA THR A 5 7.09 -33.10 -11.35
C THR A 5 6.04 -32.19 -12.00
N PHE A 6 4.88 -32.74 -12.42
CA PHE A 6 3.79 -31.95 -12.98
C PHE A 6 3.05 -31.09 -11.92
N ILE A 7 2.86 -31.63 -10.72
CA ILE A 7 2.28 -30.88 -9.59
C ILE A 7 3.19 -29.72 -9.17
N ILE A 8 4.51 -29.96 -9.09
CA ILE A 8 5.50 -28.92 -8.73
C ILE A 8 5.53 -27.79 -9.78
N GLY A 9 5.53 -28.13 -11.07
CA GLY A 9 5.50 -27.14 -12.17
C GLY A 9 4.21 -26.32 -12.21
N ALA A 10 3.04 -26.95 -11.98
CA ALA A 10 1.77 -26.24 -11.89
C ALA A 10 1.69 -25.31 -10.67
N THR A 11 2.26 -25.70 -9.52
CA THR A 11 2.29 -24.84 -8.33
C THR A 11 3.21 -23.63 -8.48
N GLU A 12 4.30 -23.68 -9.25
CA GLU A 12 5.18 -22.53 -9.51
C GLU A 12 4.58 -21.49 -10.47
N GLU A 13 3.96 -21.94 -11.56
CA GLU A 13 3.28 -21.08 -12.55
C GLU A 13 2.10 -20.31 -11.92
N THR A 14 1.31 -21.01 -11.10
CA THR A 14 0.17 -20.41 -10.38
C THR A 14 0.65 -19.37 -9.37
N HIS A 15 1.77 -19.60 -8.67
CA HIS A 15 2.37 -18.65 -7.73
C HIS A 15 2.84 -17.36 -8.40
N LYS A 16 3.51 -17.48 -9.56
CA LYS A 16 3.98 -16.32 -10.34
C LYS A 16 2.82 -15.49 -10.89
N THR A 17 1.73 -16.14 -11.31
CA THR A 17 0.55 -15.47 -11.87
C THR A 17 -0.21 -14.68 -10.80
N HIS A 18 -0.43 -15.25 -9.62
CA HIS A 18 -1.06 -14.54 -8.50
C HIS A 18 -0.24 -13.34 -8.02
N ARG A 19 1.09 -13.47 -8.01
CA ARG A 19 2.00 -12.36 -7.64
C ARG A 19 1.96 -11.21 -8.65
N LYS A 20 1.86 -11.51 -9.95
CA LYS A 20 1.70 -10.48 -10.99
C LYS A 20 0.38 -9.74 -10.85
N ALA A 21 -0.72 -10.45 -10.65
CA ALA A 21 -2.04 -9.82 -10.43
C ALA A 21 -2.05 -8.91 -9.19
N ALA A 22 -1.47 -9.37 -8.08
CA ALA A 22 -1.28 -8.57 -6.88
C ALA A 22 -0.46 -7.30 -7.15
N LEU A 23 0.64 -7.41 -7.90
CA LEU A 23 1.48 -6.28 -8.25
C LEU A 23 0.72 -5.25 -9.09
N TYR A 24 -0.07 -5.68 -10.09
CA TYR A 24 -0.88 -4.77 -10.89
C TYR A 24 -1.95 -4.07 -10.08
N ALA A 25 -2.60 -4.78 -9.13
CA ALA A 25 -3.57 -4.16 -8.23
C ALA A 25 -2.92 -3.08 -7.34
N ILE A 26 -1.75 -3.38 -6.76
CA ILE A 26 -0.98 -2.42 -5.94
C ILE A 26 -0.53 -1.23 -6.79
N LEU A 27 -0.09 -1.47 -8.02
CA LEU A 27 0.33 -0.41 -8.93
C LEU A 27 -0.84 0.49 -9.32
N GLY A 28 -2.03 -0.09 -9.53
CA GLY A 28 -3.27 0.66 -9.80
C GLY A 28 -3.64 1.58 -8.63
N ASP A 29 -3.59 1.06 -7.41
CA ASP A 29 -3.83 1.86 -6.20
C ASP A 29 -2.78 2.96 -6.04
N LEU A 30 -1.50 2.66 -6.27
CA LEU A 30 -0.44 3.66 -6.22
C LEU A 30 -0.65 4.76 -7.29
N LEU A 31 -1.01 4.37 -8.51
CA LEU A 31 -1.33 5.32 -9.58
C LEU A 31 -2.50 6.21 -9.18
N PHE A 32 -3.54 5.68 -8.55
CA PHE A 32 -4.68 6.46 -8.10
C PHE A 32 -4.28 7.49 -7.03
N ILE A 33 -3.39 7.12 -6.11
CA ILE A 33 -2.88 8.03 -5.07
C ILE A 33 -1.96 9.11 -5.67
N VAL A 34 -1.13 8.74 -6.66
CA VAL A 34 -0.16 9.63 -7.30
C VAL A 34 -0.80 10.52 -8.36
N LEU A 35 -1.89 10.10 -8.99
CA LEU A 35 -2.60 10.84 -10.04
C LEU A 35 -2.93 12.29 -9.65
N PRO A 36 -3.55 12.60 -8.48
CA PRO A 36 -3.80 13.99 -8.10
C PRO A 36 -2.50 14.80 -7.96
N LEU A 37 -1.41 14.20 -7.50
CA LEU A 37 -0.10 14.88 -7.41
C LEU A 37 0.45 15.21 -8.80
N VAL A 38 0.29 14.29 -9.75
CA VAL A 38 0.69 14.51 -11.16
C VAL A 38 -0.14 15.62 -11.78
N VAL A 39 -1.45 15.62 -11.56
CA VAL A 39 -2.36 16.66 -12.07
C VAL A 39 -1.94 18.03 -11.53
N ILE A 40 -1.71 18.14 -10.22
CA ILE A 40 -1.28 19.41 -9.60
C ILE A 40 0.09 19.84 -10.14
N SER A 41 1.04 18.91 -10.30
CA SER A 41 2.35 19.19 -10.89
C SER A 41 2.25 19.76 -12.31
N ILE A 42 1.36 19.22 -13.14
CA ILE A 42 1.12 19.71 -14.51
C ILE A 42 0.55 21.13 -14.47
N VAL A 43 -0.42 21.39 -13.58
CA VAL A 43 -1.00 22.72 -13.41
C VAL A 43 0.07 23.73 -12.97
N ASP A 44 0.89 23.39 -11.98
CA ASP A 44 1.95 24.29 -11.49
C ASP A 44 2.96 24.64 -12.60
N VAL A 45 3.41 23.64 -13.37
CA VAL A 45 4.30 23.86 -14.52
C VAL A 45 3.63 24.73 -15.58
N SER A 46 2.33 24.54 -15.84
CA SER A 46 1.60 25.33 -16.82
C SER A 46 1.47 26.81 -16.44
N VAL A 47 1.48 27.11 -15.14
CA VAL A 47 1.44 28.48 -14.58
C VAL A 47 2.86 29.06 -14.43
N GLY A 48 3.89 28.34 -14.89
CA GLY A 48 5.28 28.77 -14.90
C GLY A 48 6.03 28.53 -13.58
N ARG A 49 5.47 27.72 -12.67
CA ARG A 49 6.18 27.27 -11.46
C ARG A 49 7.11 26.09 -11.80
N SER A 50 8.13 25.89 -10.97
CA SER A 50 9.05 24.76 -11.15
C SER A 50 8.38 23.43 -10.76
N LEU A 51 8.86 22.31 -11.30
CA LEU A 51 8.43 20.96 -10.86
C LEU A 51 8.69 20.73 -9.36
N PHE A 52 9.62 21.48 -8.75
CA PHE A 52 9.91 21.41 -7.33
C PHE A 52 8.89 22.14 -6.47
N ALA A 53 7.97 22.90 -7.06
CA ALA A 53 6.89 23.58 -6.34
C ALA A 53 6.03 22.58 -5.55
N ILE A 54 5.89 21.33 -6.01
CA ILE A 54 5.15 20.30 -5.27
C ILE A 54 5.82 19.89 -3.95
N ILE A 55 7.12 20.13 -3.82
CA ILE A 55 7.88 19.89 -2.58
C ILE A 55 7.72 21.06 -1.62
N GLU A 56 7.39 22.25 -2.13
CA GLU A 56 7.07 23.42 -1.33
C GLU A 56 5.61 23.43 -0.87
N SER A 57 4.78 22.60 -1.50
CA SER A 57 3.35 22.58 -1.31
C SER A 57 2.93 21.42 -0.38
N PRO A 58 1.84 21.55 0.39
CA PRO A 58 1.38 20.55 1.38
C PRO A 58 0.97 19.18 0.80
N GLU A 59 0.90 19.06 -0.51
CA GLU A 59 0.35 17.95 -1.28
C GLU A 59 1.12 16.66 -1.07
N LEU A 60 2.46 16.72 -0.92
CA LEU A 60 3.24 15.50 -0.64
C LEU A 60 2.96 14.96 0.77
N SER A 61 2.78 15.82 1.77
CA SER A 61 2.40 15.39 3.12
C SER A 61 0.98 14.79 3.13
N PHE A 62 0.06 15.38 2.35
CA PHE A 62 -1.26 14.80 2.11
C PHE A 62 -1.17 13.42 1.43
N GLY A 63 -0.39 13.30 0.35
CA GLY A 63 -0.15 12.05 -0.34
C GLY A 63 0.45 10.98 0.57
N SER A 64 1.35 11.37 1.48
CA SER A 64 1.92 10.48 2.50
C SER A 64 0.85 9.91 3.43
N ALA A 65 -0.05 10.76 3.92
CA ALA A 65 -1.15 10.34 4.77
C ALA A 65 -2.07 9.35 4.04
N VAL A 66 -2.35 9.59 2.76
CA VAL A 66 -3.12 8.65 1.92
C VAL A 66 -2.39 7.32 1.75
N LEU A 67 -1.08 7.31 1.47
CA LEU A 67 -0.27 6.09 1.35
C LEU A 67 -0.31 5.25 2.63
N PHE A 68 -0.12 5.87 3.80
CA PHE A 68 -0.21 5.16 5.08
C PHE A 68 -1.62 4.65 5.36
N GLY A 69 -2.66 5.45 5.11
CA GLY A 69 -4.06 5.03 5.25
C GLY A 69 -4.39 3.82 4.39
N GLN A 70 -3.98 3.82 3.12
CA GLN A 70 -4.17 2.70 2.20
C GLN A 70 -3.38 1.46 2.62
N THR A 71 -2.18 1.66 3.18
CA THR A 71 -1.40 0.56 3.74
C THR A 71 -2.12 -0.12 4.90
N ILE A 72 -2.70 0.67 5.82
CA ILE A 72 -3.46 0.15 6.95
C ILE A 72 -4.64 -0.70 6.47
N ILE A 73 -5.41 -0.22 5.48
CA ILE A 73 -6.54 -0.97 4.90
C ILE A 73 -6.07 -2.33 4.37
N LYS A 74 -4.96 -2.36 3.61
CA LYS A 74 -4.41 -3.61 3.05
C LYS A 74 -3.94 -4.58 4.12
N VAL A 75 -3.30 -4.08 5.18
CA VAL A 75 -2.91 -4.92 6.33
C VAL A 75 -4.17 -5.51 6.97
N VAL A 76 -5.15 -4.69 7.32
CA VAL A 76 -6.42 -5.15 7.91
C VAL A 76 -7.09 -6.23 7.03
N SER A 77 -7.24 -5.98 5.73
CA SER A 77 -7.87 -6.93 4.80
C SER A 77 -7.08 -8.24 4.65
N GLY A 78 -5.75 -8.17 4.67
CA GLY A 78 -4.89 -9.35 4.60
C GLY A 78 -5.06 -10.27 5.81
N PHE A 79 -5.21 -9.69 7.01
CA PHE A 79 -5.36 -10.45 8.25
C PHE A 79 -6.80 -10.84 8.59
N ALA A 80 -7.81 -10.13 8.08
CA ALA A 80 -9.23 -10.45 8.29
C ALA A 80 -9.61 -11.88 7.85
N HIS A 81 -8.84 -12.47 6.94
CA HIS A 81 -9.06 -13.82 6.41
C HIS A 81 -8.22 -14.91 7.12
N THR A 82 -7.42 -14.54 8.13
CA THR A 82 -6.58 -15.46 8.90
C THR A 82 -7.30 -15.91 10.18
N LYS A 83 -7.09 -17.17 10.61
CA LYS A 83 -7.71 -17.73 11.82
C LYS A 83 -7.38 -16.86 13.06
N PRO A 84 -8.30 -16.76 14.05
CA PRO A 84 -8.21 -15.79 15.16
C PRO A 84 -7.01 -15.95 16.12
N SER A 85 -6.19 -16.99 15.98
CA SER A 85 -5.10 -17.31 16.90
C SER A 85 -3.88 -16.37 16.83
N GLY A 86 -3.96 -15.25 16.10
CA GLY A 86 -2.84 -14.30 15.90
C GLY A 86 -3.25 -12.84 15.71
N ALA A 87 -4.44 -12.45 16.19
CA ALA A 87 -5.00 -11.11 15.97
C ALA A 87 -4.18 -9.96 16.59
N GLU A 88 -3.25 -10.23 17.51
CA GLU A 88 -2.44 -9.21 18.17
C GLU A 88 -1.32 -8.64 17.27
N GLN A 89 -0.77 -9.46 16.37
CA GLN A 89 0.29 -9.05 15.44
C GLN A 89 -0.14 -7.95 14.45
N PRO A 90 -1.28 -8.05 13.74
CA PRO A 90 -1.71 -6.98 12.84
C PRO A 90 -2.05 -5.70 13.56
N VAL A 91 -2.63 -5.78 14.77
CA VAL A 91 -2.95 -4.60 15.59
C VAL A 91 -1.66 -3.83 15.92
N PHE A 92 -0.61 -4.54 16.32
CA PHE A 92 0.69 -3.91 16.59
C PHE A 92 1.31 -3.27 15.34
N ILE A 93 1.27 -3.94 14.19
CA ILE A 93 1.77 -3.39 12.92
C ILE A 93 1.00 -2.13 12.52
N ILE A 94 -0.33 -2.17 12.61
CA ILE A 94 -1.18 -1.01 12.30
C ILE A 94 -0.86 0.16 13.22
N ALA A 95 -0.70 -0.10 14.53
CA ALA A 95 -0.30 0.93 15.49
C ALA A 95 1.05 1.57 15.13
N LEU A 96 2.04 0.77 14.73
CA LEU A 96 3.33 1.29 14.25
C LEU A 96 3.18 2.18 13.02
N ILE A 97 2.40 1.76 12.02
CA ILE A 97 2.15 2.56 10.80
C ILE A 97 1.46 3.88 11.16
N ILE A 98 0.52 3.86 12.11
CA ILE A 98 -0.18 5.06 12.55
C ILE A 98 0.78 6.01 13.26
N VAL A 99 1.49 5.53 14.29
CA VAL A 99 2.32 6.37 15.15
C VAL A 99 3.55 6.93 14.42
N PHE A 100 4.19 6.12 13.56
CA PHE A 100 5.43 6.51 12.89
C PHE A 100 5.24 6.99 11.43
N GLY A 101 4.08 6.75 10.83
CA GLY A 101 3.81 7.16 9.45
C GLY A 101 2.68 8.18 9.36
N LEU A 102 1.47 7.76 9.71
CA LEU A 102 0.26 8.56 9.50
C LEU A 102 0.26 9.83 10.36
N VAL A 103 0.51 9.72 11.66
CA VAL A 103 0.52 10.88 12.57
C VAL A 103 1.58 11.90 12.16
N PRO A 104 2.85 11.53 11.92
CA PRO A 104 3.85 12.47 11.41
C PRO A 104 3.46 13.14 10.09
N SER A 105 2.85 12.39 9.16
CA SER A 105 2.35 12.95 7.89
C SER A 105 1.28 14.02 8.10
N LEU A 106 0.36 13.79 9.04
CA LEU A 106 -0.71 14.74 9.36
C LEU A 106 -0.18 15.96 10.13
N VAL A 107 0.79 15.76 11.02
CA VAL A 107 1.45 16.85 11.75
C VAL A 107 2.21 17.76 10.78
N VAL A 108 3.03 17.19 9.88
CA VAL A 108 3.76 17.97 8.87
C VAL A 108 2.79 18.70 7.94
N LEU A 109 1.71 18.04 7.52
CA LEU A 109 0.65 18.66 6.71
C LEU A 109 0.02 19.87 7.43
N ALA A 110 -0.35 19.70 8.70
CA ALA A 110 -0.94 20.77 9.50
C ALA A 110 0.02 21.95 9.68
N LEU A 111 1.31 21.68 9.90
CA LEU A 111 2.34 22.71 10.01
C LEU A 111 2.55 23.47 8.69
N LEU A 112 2.59 22.76 7.56
CA LEU A 112 2.70 23.36 6.22
C LEU A 112 1.52 24.28 5.90
N LEU A 113 0.32 23.94 6.36
CA LEU A 113 -0.87 24.76 6.20
C LEU A 113 -0.94 25.95 7.18
N SER A 114 -0.19 25.91 8.28
CA SER A 114 -0.27 26.91 9.36
C SER A 114 0.83 27.96 9.33
N ILE A 115 1.97 27.67 8.71
CA ILE A 115 3.17 28.53 8.76
C ILE A 115 3.50 29.06 7.36
N SER A 116 3.66 30.38 7.26
CA SER A 116 4.17 31.04 6.06
C SER A 116 5.18 32.13 6.45
N PRO A 117 6.41 32.14 5.90
CA PRO A 117 6.93 31.25 4.85
C PRO A 117 7.26 29.85 5.37
N ILE A 118 7.14 28.85 4.48
CA ILE A 118 7.41 27.45 4.82
C ILE A 118 8.93 27.24 4.99
N PRO A 119 9.39 26.71 6.14
CA PRO A 119 10.82 26.45 6.34
C PRO A 119 11.28 25.23 5.53
N HIS A 120 12.51 25.29 4.99
CA HIS A 120 13.10 24.20 4.20
C HIS A 120 13.17 22.86 4.95
N GLU A 121 13.40 22.87 6.26
CA GLU A 121 13.40 21.65 7.08
C GLU A 121 12.07 20.90 7.02
N LEU A 122 10.96 21.63 6.96
CA LEU A 122 9.62 21.05 6.91
C LEU A 122 9.33 20.46 5.52
N GLN A 123 9.82 21.10 4.46
CA GLN A 123 9.77 20.58 3.09
C GLN A 123 10.54 19.26 2.97
N LEU A 124 11.75 19.21 3.55
CA LEU A 124 12.57 18.00 3.58
C LEU A 124 11.90 16.87 4.38
N ALA A 125 11.35 17.20 5.56
CA ALA A 125 10.61 16.23 6.37
C ALA A 125 9.42 15.63 5.62
N GLN A 126 8.64 16.46 4.91
CA GLN A 126 7.54 16.01 4.05
C GLN A 126 8.03 15.03 2.98
N ALA A 127 9.13 15.36 2.28
CA ALA A 127 9.66 14.52 1.21
C ALA A 127 10.17 13.17 1.75
N CYS A 128 10.86 13.17 2.91
CA CYS A 128 11.31 11.96 3.57
C CYS A 128 10.15 11.06 4.00
N ILE A 129 9.10 11.65 4.60
CA ILE A 129 7.90 10.92 5.02
C ILE A 129 7.16 10.34 3.81
N PHE A 130 7.09 11.07 2.69
CA PHE A 130 6.49 10.58 1.46
C PHE A 130 7.24 9.38 0.88
N ALA A 131 8.56 9.46 0.80
CA ALA A 131 9.40 8.33 0.38
C ALA A 131 9.23 7.12 1.30
N LEU A 132 9.17 7.34 2.62
CA LEU A 132 8.88 6.29 3.60
C LEU A 132 7.48 5.69 3.41
N GLY A 133 6.48 6.52 3.08
CA GLY A 133 5.12 6.10 2.77
C GLY A 133 5.06 5.18 1.56
N ILE A 134 5.77 5.52 0.47
CA ILE A 134 5.87 4.66 -0.72
C ILE A 134 6.52 3.32 -0.36
N PHE A 135 7.64 3.36 0.35
CA PHE A 135 8.34 2.15 0.76
C PHE A 135 7.46 1.24 1.61
N THR A 136 6.77 1.81 2.60
CA THR A 136 5.84 1.11 3.49
C THR A 136 4.67 0.51 2.70
N PHE A 137 4.09 1.29 1.79
CA PHE A 137 2.99 0.85 0.92
C PHE A 137 3.40 -0.33 0.03
N LEU A 138 4.59 -0.30 -0.56
CA LEU A 138 5.10 -1.40 -1.38
C LEU A 138 5.40 -2.64 -0.55
N LEU A 139 6.07 -2.49 0.60
CA LEU A 139 6.39 -3.61 1.48
C LEU A 139 5.13 -4.33 1.98
N PHE A 140 4.16 -3.60 2.51
CA PHE A 140 2.95 -4.21 3.07
C PHE A 140 1.90 -4.53 2.00
N GLY A 141 1.90 -3.81 0.87
CA GLY A 141 1.01 -4.08 -0.26
C GLY A 141 1.24 -5.45 -0.87
N VAL A 142 2.49 -5.83 -1.11
CA VAL A 142 2.84 -7.14 -1.68
C VAL A 142 2.49 -8.27 -0.71
N ASN A 143 2.71 -8.07 0.59
CA ASN A 143 2.43 -9.07 1.61
C ASN A 143 0.93 -9.27 1.88
N GLY A 144 0.13 -8.19 1.91
CA GLY A 144 -1.31 -8.27 2.16
C GLY A 144 -2.08 -8.97 1.05
N HIS A 145 -1.72 -8.73 -0.21
CA HIS A 145 -2.38 -9.35 -1.36
C HIS A 145 -1.92 -10.80 -1.60
N ALA A 146 -0.63 -11.10 -1.39
CA ALA A 146 -0.14 -12.47 -1.45
C ALA A 146 -0.81 -13.37 -0.40
N LEU A 147 -1.15 -12.82 0.76
CA LEU A 147 -1.87 -13.51 1.82
C LEU A 147 -3.35 -13.70 1.43
N SER A 148 -4.04 -12.64 0.98
CA SER A 148 -5.43 -12.70 0.51
C SER A 148 -5.65 -13.74 -0.60
N LEU A 149 -4.78 -13.76 -1.63
CA LEU A 149 -4.87 -14.71 -2.73
C LEU A 149 -4.58 -16.16 -2.30
N ARG A 150 -3.63 -16.38 -1.37
CA ARG A 150 -3.36 -17.71 -0.81
C ARG A 150 -4.55 -18.28 -0.03
N PHE A 151 -5.38 -17.44 0.58
CA PHE A 151 -6.57 -17.88 1.30
C PHE A 151 -7.80 -18.03 0.39
N GLY A 152 -7.96 -17.19 -0.63
CA GLY A 152 -8.99 -17.35 -1.65
C GLY A 152 -8.89 -18.69 -2.40
N GLY A 153 -7.67 -19.10 -2.79
CA GLY A 153 -7.44 -20.40 -3.44
C GLY A 153 -7.79 -21.60 -2.54
N LYS A 154 -7.44 -21.56 -1.25
CA LYS A 154 -7.76 -22.62 -0.28
C LYS A 154 -9.25 -22.76 0.03
N GLN A 155 -10.07 -21.75 -0.26
CA GLN A 155 -11.53 -21.86 -0.10
C GLN A 155 -12.19 -22.56 -1.28
N LEU A 156 -11.71 -22.33 -2.51
CA LEU A 156 -12.20 -23.03 -3.70
C LEU A 156 -11.87 -24.53 -3.66
N ASP A 157 -10.66 -24.91 -3.23
CA ASP A 157 -10.30 -26.33 -3.10
C ASP A 157 -11.19 -27.06 -2.08
N ARG A 158 -11.52 -26.41 -0.95
CA ARG A 158 -12.43 -26.99 0.05
C ARG A 158 -13.87 -27.14 -0.42
N HIS A 159 -14.33 -26.34 -1.40
CA HIS A 159 -15.67 -26.45 -1.95
C HIS A 159 -15.78 -27.58 -3.00
N ASN A 160 -14.68 -27.92 -3.67
CA ASN A 160 -14.61 -29.06 -4.59
C ASN A 160 -14.44 -30.42 -3.88
N ASP A 161 -13.96 -30.42 -2.63
CA ASP A 161 -13.80 -31.63 -1.81
C ASP A 161 -15.09 -32.03 -1.04
N LEU A 162 -16.16 -31.23 -1.12
CA LEU A 162 -17.45 -31.61 -0.57
C LEU A 162 -18.12 -32.62 -1.53
N PRO A 163 -18.51 -33.82 -1.06
CA PRO A 163 -19.21 -34.75 -1.93
C PRO A 163 -20.49 -34.08 -2.43
N SER A 164 -20.69 -34.12 -3.75
CA SER A 164 -21.93 -33.73 -4.40
C SER A 164 -23.08 -34.43 -3.66
N SER A 165 -23.84 -33.63 -2.91
CA SER A 165 -25.13 -34.03 -2.37
C SER A 165 -26.01 -34.38 -3.56
N LYS A 166 -26.12 -35.67 -3.84
CA LYS A 166 -27.18 -36.22 -4.68
C LYS A 166 -28.54 -36.01 -4.02
#